data_AF-K1UJG7-F1
#
_entry.id   AF-K1UJG7-F1
#
_cell.length_a   1.000
_cell.length_b   1.000
_cell.length_c   1.000
_cell.angle_alpha   90.00
_cell.angle_beta   90.00
_cell.angle_gamma   90.00
#
_symmetry.space_group_name_H-M   'P 1'
#
loop_
_entity.id
_entity.type
_entity.pdbx_description
1 polymer ?
#
loop_
_entity_poly.entity_id
_entity_poly.type
_entity_poly.pdbx_seq_one_letter_code
_entity_poly.pdbx_strand_id
1 'polypeptide(L)'
;MNIVSFGGGTNSTAMIIGMYQHKIPIDLILFADTGGEQPHTYAFIETFNRWLVERGLPEITIVQYYNKYGDRLTLEQECINSGTLPSTAYGFKRCSLKHKIGTQDKY
;
A
#
# COMPACT_ATOMS: atom_id res chain seq x y z
N MET A 1 -5.99 -14.17 12.59
CA MET A 1 -5.01 -13.17 12.15
C MET A 1 -5.75 -12.10 11.38
N ASN A 2 -5.69 -10.86 11.85
CA ASN A 2 -6.35 -9.70 11.27
C ASN A 2 -5.31 -8.88 10.50
N ILE A 3 -5.36 -9.01 9.17
CA ILE A 3 -4.48 -8.29 8.25
C ILE A 3 -5.25 -7.11 7.67
N VAL A 4 -4.65 -5.93 7.69
CA VAL A 4 -5.25 -4.70 7.20
C VAL A 4 -4.49 -4.19 5.99
N SER A 5 -5.22 -3.98 4.89
CA SER A 5 -4.71 -3.21 3.75
C SER A 5 -4.86 -1.72 4.03
N PHE A 6 -3.73 -1.02 4.13
CA PHE A 6 -3.66 0.42 4.31
C PHE A 6 -3.42 1.09 2.97
N GLY A 7 -4.35 1.97 2.56
CA GLY A 7 -4.26 2.71 1.30
C GLY A 7 -3.58 4.08 1.41
N GLY A 8 -3.14 4.49 2.60
CA GLY A 8 -2.57 5.83 2.82
C GLY A 8 -3.58 6.97 2.82
N GLY A 9 -4.89 6.67 2.75
CA GLY A 9 -5.96 7.66 2.67
C GLY A 9 -6.89 7.68 3.89
N THR A 10 -7.88 8.58 3.86
CA THR A 10 -8.82 8.83 4.97
C THR A 10 -9.53 7.56 5.45
N ASN A 11 -10.11 6.78 4.55
CA ASN A 11 -10.96 5.63 4.93
C ASN A 11 -10.16 4.53 5.63
N SER A 12 -9.00 4.14 5.08
CA SER A 12 -8.15 3.11 5.68
C SER A 12 -7.55 3.58 7.01
N THR A 13 -7.23 4.87 7.13
CA THR A 13 -6.79 5.47 8.39
C THR A 13 -7.88 5.39 9.44
N ALA A 14 -9.09 5.85 9.11
CA ALA A 14 -10.23 5.85 10.02
C ALA A 14 -10.60 4.42 10.47
N MET A 15 -10.52 3.44 9.56
CA MET A 15 -10.74 2.03 9.88
C MET A 15 -9.75 1.52 10.93
N ILE A 16 -8.45 1.78 10.75
CA ILE A 16 -7.42 1.34 11.72
C ILE A 16 -7.62 2.02 13.08
N ILE A 17 -7.91 3.32 13.09
CA ILE A 17 -8.22 4.06 14.33
C ILE A 17 -9.46 3.47 15.00
N GLY A 18 -10.51 3.15 14.24
CA GLY A 18 -11.72 2.51 14.75
C GLY A 18 -11.42 1.13 15.35
N MET A 19 -10.67 0.28 14.65
CA MET A 19 -10.25 -1.03 15.18
C MET A 19 -9.50 -0.89 16.51
N TYR A 20 -8.59 0.08 16.61
CA TYR A 20 -7.88 0.40 17.84
C TYR A 20 -8.84 0.81 18.98
N GLN A 21 -9.75 1.76 18.72
CA GLN A 21 -10.72 2.23 19.71
C GLN A 21 -11.65 1.12 20.20
N HIS A 22 -12.03 0.21 19.30
CA HIS A 22 -12.89 -0.93 19.60
C HIS A 22 -12.12 -2.16 20.12
N LYS A 23 -10.81 -2.04 20.34
CA LYS A 23 -9.94 -3.14 20.82
C LYS A 23 -9.98 -4.38 19.93
N ILE A 24 -10.18 -4.18 18.62
CA ILE A 24 -10.08 -5.23 17.62
C ILE A 24 -8.59 -5.40 17.31
N PRO A 25 -8.01 -6.60 17.48
CA PRO A 25 -6.59 -6.80 17.25
C PRO A 25 -6.23 -6.57 15.78
N ILE A 26 -5.06 -5.99 15.52
CA ILE A 26 -4.46 -5.88 14.19
C ILE A 26 -3.10 -6.55 14.28
N ASP A 27 -2.90 -7.60 13.48
CA ASP A 27 -1.68 -8.39 13.51
C ASP A 27 -0.67 -7.93 12.43
N LEU A 28 -1.16 -7.33 11.35
CA LEU A 28 -0.35 -6.87 10.22
C LEU A 28 -1.03 -5.73 9.48
N ILE A 29 -0.25 -4.72 9.09
CA ILE A 29 -0.70 -3.60 8.25
C ILE A 29 0.19 -3.56 7.00
N LEU A 30 -0.42 -3.67 5.82
CA LEU A 30 0.28 -3.66 4.54
C LEU A 30 -0.03 -2.37 3.77
N PHE A 31 1.00 -1.73 3.21
CA PHE A 31 0.87 -0.63 2.26
C PHE A 31 1.56 -1.01 0.95
N ALA A 32 0.80 -1.01 -0.15
CA ALA A 32 1.34 -1.32 -1.46
C ALA A 32 1.91 -0.08 -2.16
N ASP A 33 3.23 0.05 -2.14
CA ASP A 33 3.93 1.17 -2.75
C ASP A 33 4.17 0.93 -4.25
N THR A 34 3.36 1.61 -5.08
CA THR A 34 3.47 1.56 -6.54
C THR A 34 4.68 2.32 -7.09
N GLY A 35 5.37 3.08 -6.24
CA GLY A 35 6.49 3.96 -6.58
C GLY A 35 6.09 5.31 -7.16
N GLY A 36 4.80 5.65 -7.17
CA GLY A 36 4.27 6.91 -7.72
C GLY A 36 3.16 7.53 -6.88
N GLU A 37 3.16 7.28 -5.56
CA GLU A 37 2.19 7.92 -4.67
C GLU A 37 2.57 9.39 -4.46
N GLN A 38 1.59 10.21 -4.05
CA GLN A 38 1.85 11.64 -3.84
C GLN A 38 2.86 11.86 -2.70
N PRO A 39 3.75 12.87 -2.76
CA PRO A 39 4.72 13.14 -1.71
C PRO A 39 4.11 13.28 -0.31
N HIS A 40 2.92 13.91 -0.22
CA HIS A 40 2.21 14.04 1.05
C HIS A 40 1.71 12.71 1.60
N THR A 41 1.45 11.70 0.75
CA THR A 41 1.05 10.36 1.17
C THR A 41 2.21 9.66 1.86
N TYR A 42 3.42 9.76 1.32
CA TYR A 42 4.62 9.22 1.97
C TYR A 42 4.90 9.88 3.33
N ALA A 43 4.83 11.22 3.39
CA ALA A 43 4.99 11.95 4.66
C ALA A 43 3.89 11.58 5.69
N PHE A 44 2.67 11.34 5.22
CA PHE A 44 1.58 10.90 6.07
C PHE A 44 1.79 9.47 6.59
N ILE A 45 2.27 8.54 5.75
CA ILE A 45 2.59 7.17 6.16
C ILE A 45 3.58 7.18 7.32
N GLU A 46 4.65 7.97 7.24
CA GLU A 46 5.62 8.10 8.35
C GLU A 46 4.96 8.63 9.62
N THR A 47 4.10 9.64 9.49
CA THR A 47 3.38 10.25 10.62
C THR A 47 2.42 9.26 11.27
N PHE A 48 1.67 8.52 10.45
CA PHE A 48 0.73 7.53 10.95
C PHE A 48 1.44 6.31 11.54
N ASN A 49 2.57 5.90 10.98
CA ASN A 49 3.39 4.82 11.54
C ASN A 49 3.85 5.15 12.98
N ARG A 50 4.30 6.38 13.24
CA ARG A 50 4.63 6.83 14.61
C ARG A 50 3.42 6.73 15.54
N TRP A 51 2.26 7.19 15.09
CA TRP A 51 1.01 7.11 15.85
C TRP A 51 0.63 5.67 16.22
N LEU A 52 0.87 4.71 15.31
CA LEU A 52 0.62 3.27 15.52
C LEU A 52 1.56 2.69 16.59
N VAL A 53 2.87 2.92 16.45
CA VAL A 53 3.89 2.39 17.37
C VAL A 53 3.70 2.93 18.78
N GLU A 54 3.43 4.23 18.94
CA GLU A 54 3.13 4.87 20.24
C GLU A 54 1.96 4.21 20.99
N ARG A 55 1.09 3.50 20.26
CA ARG A 55 -0.11 2.83 20.78
C ARG A 55 0.02 1.31 20.83
N GLY A 56 1.21 0.78 20.54
CA GLY A 56 1.49 -0.65 20.56
C GLY A 56 0.85 -1.43 19.40
N LEU A 57 0.51 -0.75 18.30
CA LEU A 57 0.05 -1.37 17.06
C LEU A 57 1.25 -1.73 16.16
N PRO A 58 1.09 -2.71 15.25
CA PRO A 58 2.16 -3.06 14.32
C PRO A 58 2.50 -1.89 13.38
N GLU A 59 3.76 -1.84 12.97
CA GLU A 59 4.22 -0.91 11.94
C GLU A 59 3.62 -1.22 10.57
N ILE A 60 3.54 -0.19 9.74
CA ILE A 60 3.14 -0.32 8.33
C ILE A 60 4.26 -1.03 7.58
N THR A 61 3.96 -2.22 7.09
CA THR A 61 4.85 -2.96 6.20
C THR A 61 4.62 -2.51 4.77
N ILE A 62 5.69 -2.00 4.14
CA ILE A 62 5.65 -1.58 2.74
C ILE A 62 5.91 -2.79 1.85
N VAL A 63 4.97 -3.09 0.96
CA VAL A 63 5.13 -4.13 -0.08
C VAL A 63 5.23 -3.49 -1.45
N GLN A 64 6.10 -4.05 -2.29
CA GLN A 64 6.45 -3.51 -3.60
C GLN A 64 6.43 -4.61 -4.64
N TYR A 65 6.20 -4.24 -5.89
CA TYR A 65 6.28 -5.20 -6.98
C TYR A 65 7.73 -5.38 -7.44
N TYR A 66 8.15 -6.65 -7.46
CA TYR A 66 9.42 -7.08 -8.01
C TYR A 66 9.17 -7.95 -9.25
N ASN A 67 9.95 -7.71 -10.31
CA ASN A 67 9.89 -8.49 -11.53
C ASN A 67 10.45 -9.92 -11.29
N LYS A 68 10.39 -10.79 -12.30
CA LYS A 68 10.89 -12.18 -12.21
C LYS A 68 12.42 -12.28 -12.00
N TYR A 69 13.16 -11.20 -12.20
CA TYR A 69 14.60 -11.11 -12.02
C TYR A 69 14.98 -10.58 -10.62
N GLY A 70 14.00 -10.18 -9.82
CA GLY A 70 14.22 -9.63 -8.48
C GLY A 70 14.41 -8.12 -8.46
N ASP A 71 14.18 -7.40 -9.56
CA ASP A 71 14.27 -5.94 -9.58
C ASP A 71 12.93 -5.30 -9.22
N ARG A 72 12.97 -4.24 -8.42
CA ARG A 72 11.79 -3.40 -8.17
C ARG A 72 11.33 -2.80 -9.50
N LEU A 73 10.05 -2.95 -9.82
CA LEU A 73 9.43 -2.32 -10.98
C LEU A 73 8.24 -1.47 -10.53
N THR A 74 8.36 -0.15 -10.68
CA THR A 74 7.28 0.80 -10.36
C THR A 74 6.23 0.81 -11.47
N LEU A 75 5.03 1.31 -11.14
CA LEU A 75 3.97 1.51 -12.13
C LEU A 75 4.41 2.48 -13.24
N GLU A 76 5.09 3.56 -12.87
CA GLU A 76 5.61 4.55 -13.82
C GLU A 76 6.64 3.94 -14.77
N GLN A 77 7.61 3.19 -14.24
CA GLN A 77 8.64 2.54 -15.06
C GLN A 77 8.02 1.54 -16.04
N GLU A 78 6.98 0.82 -15.62
CA GLU A 78 6.25 -0.09 -16.51
C GLU A 78 5.58 0.68 -17.66
N CYS A 79 4.92 1.81 -17.37
CA CYS A 79 4.34 2.69 -18.38
C CYS A 79 5.38 3.25 -19.36
N ILE A 80 6.54 3.66 -18.86
CA ILE A 80 7.66 4.14 -19.69
C ILE A 80 8.16 3.01 -20.59
N ASN A 81 8.36 1.81 -20.05
CA ASN A 81 8.88 0.66 -20.80
C ASN A 81 7.93 0.20 -21.92
N SER A 82 6.62 0.25 -21.69
CA SER A 82 5.61 -0.16 -22.66
C SER A 82 5.17 0.95 -23.61
N GLY A 83 5.48 2.22 -23.32
CA GLY A 83 4.96 3.37 -24.06
C GLY A 83 3.45 3.53 -23.92
N THR A 84 2.87 3.09 -22.79
CA THR A 84 1.41 3.14 -22.55
C THR A 84 1.07 3.82 -21.24
N LEU A 85 -0.10 4.46 -21.18
CA LEU A 85 -0.65 4.97 -19.92
C LEU A 85 -1.01 3.82 -18.96
N PRO A 86 -1.22 4.10 -17.66
CA PRO A 86 -1.72 3.10 -16.73
C PRO A 86 -3.01 2.47 -17.24
N SER A 87 -3.20 1.17 -16.99
CA SER A 87 -4.33 0.41 -17.54
C SER A 87 -5.71 1.02 -17.22
N THR A 88 -5.79 1.77 -16.11
CA THR A 88 -6.99 2.49 -15.68
C THR A 88 -7.42 3.58 -16.68
N ALA A 89 -6.48 4.20 -17.39
CA ALA A 89 -6.81 5.16 -18.46
C ALA A 89 -7.61 4.52 -19.60
N TYR A 90 -7.53 3.20 -19.74
CA TYR A 90 -8.27 2.41 -20.72
C TYR A 90 -9.43 1.61 -20.10
N GLY A 91 -9.81 1.89 -18.86
CA GLY A 91 -10.90 1.20 -18.15
C GLY A 91 -10.54 -0.17 -17.56
N PHE A 92 -9.26 -0.57 -17.57
CA PHE A 92 -8.80 -1.85 -17.01
C PHE A 92 -8.18 -1.70 -15.62
N LYS A 93 -8.21 -2.78 -14.83
CA LYS A 93 -7.67 -2.83 -13.46
C LYS A 93 -6.31 -3.57 -13.35
N ARG A 94 -5.66 -3.90 -14.47
CA ARG A 94 -4.42 -4.70 -14.49
C ARG A 94 -3.32 -4.11 -13.61
N CYS A 95 -3.10 -2.80 -13.67
CA CYS A 95 -2.10 -2.13 -12.85
C CYS A 95 -2.39 -2.28 -11.35
N SER A 96 -3.63 -2.06 -10.92
CA SER A 96 -4.02 -2.23 -9.51
C SER A 96 -3.93 -3.68 -9.05
N LEU A 97 -4.35 -4.64 -9.88
CA LEU A 97 -4.21 -6.06 -9.59
C LEU A 97 -2.75 -6.47 -9.40
N LYS A 98 -1.84 -5.93 -10.21
CA LYS A 98 -0.42 -6.26 -10.18
C LYS A 98 0.34 -5.56 -9.05
N HIS A 99 0.19 -4.24 -8.93
CA HIS A 99 1.00 -3.38 -8.06
C HIS A 99 0.39 -3.13 -6.68
N LYS A 100 -0.91 -3.38 -6.49
CA LYS A 100 -1.60 -3.19 -5.21
C LYS A 100 -2.06 -4.49 -4.57
N ILE A 101 -2.89 -5.26 -5.28
CA ILE A 101 -3.48 -6.49 -4.73
C ILE A 101 -2.44 -7.61 -4.70
N GLY A 102 -1.82 -7.91 -5.85
CA GLY A 102 -0.89 -9.02 -5.98
C GLY A 102 0.43 -8.87 -5.21
N THR A 103 0.81 -7.67 -4.77
CA THR A 103 1.96 -7.48 -3.87
C THR A 103 1.59 -7.80 -2.43
N GLN A 104 0.38 -7.45 -2.00
CA GLN A 104 -0.13 -7.76 -0.67
C GLN A 104 -0.50 -9.24 -0.52
N ASP A 105 -1.11 -9.87 -1.53
CA ASP A 105 -1.48 -11.29 -1.50
C ASP A 105 -0.26 -12.24 -1.41
N LYS A 106 0.92 -11.77 -1.82
CA LYS A 106 2.16 -12.56 -1.82
C LYS A 106 2.93 -12.49 -0.51
N TYR A 107 2.63 -11.51 0.33
CA TYR A 107 3.33 -11.27 1.59
C TYR A 107 2.87 -12.27 2.66
#